data_AF-A0A1M6E487-F1
#
_entry.id   AF-A0A1M6E487-F1
#
_cell.length_a   1.000
_cell.length_b   1.000
_cell.length_c   1.000
_cell.angle_alpha   90.00
_cell.angle_beta   90.00
_cell.angle_gamma   90.00
#
_symmetry.space_group_name_H-M   'P 1'
#
loop_
_entity.id
_entity.type
_entity.pdbx_description
1 polymer ?
#
loop_
_entity_poly.entity_id
_entity_poly.type
_entity_poly.pdbx_seq_one_letter_code
_entity_poly.pdbx_strand_id
1 'polypeptide(L)'
;MHFIVFDMEFNQDFSSLQNTKEKWPKYPFEIIQIGALKLDSDFNRIASFNRFVKPTFYEKVSSFITELTNITTEQLIEEQTFPEVYKCFIDFMGDCDSVFCVWGMSDIRELFKMWNIII
;
A
#
# COMPACT_ATOMS: atom_id res chain seq x y z
N MET A 1 -13.46 -18.37 9.08
CA MET A 1 -13.46 -17.42 7.96
C MET A 1 -13.28 -16.04 8.54
N HIS A 2 -12.40 -15.22 7.95
CA HIS A 2 -12.21 -13.83 8.36
C HIS A 2 -12.50 -12.90 7.18
N PHE A 3 -12.83 -11.65 7.49
CA PHE A 3 -12.91 -10.58 6.50
C PHE A 3 -11.75 -9.62 6.70
N ILE A 4 -11.02 -9.35 5.62
CA ILE A 4 -9.95 -8.36 5.60
C ILE A 4 -10.47 -7.17 4.81
N VAL A 5 -10.92 -6.14 5.54
CA VAL A 5 -11.29 -4.85 4.96
C VAL A 5 -10.02 -4.03 4.86
N PHE A 6 -9.59 -3.65 3.67
CA PHE A 6 -8.35 -2.90 3.50
C PHE A 6 -8.50 -1.73 2.53
N ASP A 7 -7.60 -0.77 2.73
CA ASP A 7 -7.51 0.49 2.02
C ASP A 7 -6.03 0.87 1.88
N MET A 8 -5.67 1.58 0.81
CA MET A 8 -4.27 1.96 0.56
C MET A 8 -4.17 3.37 0.04
N GLU A 9 -3.08 4.03 0.40
CA GLU A 9 -2.72 5.33 -0.14
C GLU A 9 -1.57 5.19 -1.13
N PHE A 10 -1.61 6.00 -2.19
CA PHE A 10 -0.68 5.92 -3.31
C PHE A 10 -0.02 7.26 -3.60
N ASN A 11 1.28 7.22 -3.89
CA ASN A 11 2.00 8.33 -4.48
C ASN A 11 2.03 8.22 -6.01
N GLN A 12 2.03 9.38 -6.68
CA GLN A 12 2.04 9.52 -8.14
C GLN A 12 2.75 10.81 -8.57
N ASP A 13 4.02 10.97 -8.19
CA ASP A 13 4.81 12.13 -8.60
C ASP A 13 5.73 11.81 -9.80
N PHE A 14 5.17 11.84 -11.00
CA PHE A 14 5.94 11.61 -12.24
C PHE A 14 7.13 12.58 -12.41
N SER A 15 7.14 13.74 -11.73
CA SER A 15 8.25 14.69 -11.80
C SER A 15 9.47 14.28 -10.96
N SER A 16 9.31 13.36 -10.01
CA SER A 16 10.36 12.89 -9.10
C SER A 16 10.75 11.42 -9.30
N LEU A 17 10.58 10.91 -10.51
CA LEU A 17 11.01 9.56 -10.88
C LEU A 17 12.52 9.39 -10.73
N GLN A 18 12.94 8.41 -9.91
CA GLN A 18 14.36 8.12 -9.65
C GLN A 18 15.10 7.52 -10.86
N ASN A 19 14.39 6.96 -11.85
CA ASN A 19 14.99 6.30 -13.01
C ASN A 19 14.36 6.77 -14.33
N THR A 20 15.06 7.63 -15.06
CA THR A 20 14.58 8.31 -16.28
C THR A 20 14.74 7.50 -17.58
N LYS A 21 15.22 6.25 -17.50
CA LYS A 21 15.46 5.42 -18.71
C LYS A 21 14.18 4.89 -19.35
N GLU A 22 13.08 4.81 -18.61
CA GLU A 22 11.76 4.48 -19.15
C GLU A 22 10.90 5.75 -19.12
N LYS A 23 10.62 6.31 -20.31
CA LYS A 23 9.92 7.60 -20.48
C LYS A 23 8.51 7.64 -19.90
N TRP A 24 7.95 6.51 -19.52
CA TRP A 24 6.71 6.35 -18.78
C TRP A 24 7.01 5.32 -17.70
N PRO A 25 6.79 5.60 -16.40
CA PRO A 25 6.83 4.51 -15.45
C PRO A 25 5.71 3.57 -15.88
N LYS A 26 6.07 2.31 -16.08
CA LYS A 26 5.10 1.23 -16.34
C LYS A 26 4.02 1.15 -15.22
N TYR A 27 4.21 1.92 -14.15
CA TYR A 27 3.44 1.93 -12.91
C TYR A 27 3.22 3.37 -12.40
N PRO A 28 2.02 3.95 -12.59
CA PRO A 28 1.74 5.32 -12.17
C PRO A 28 1.58 5.48 -10.65
N PHE A 29 1.36 4.40 -9.90
CA PHE A 29 1.04 4.43 -8.47
C PHE A 29 2.03 3.60 -7.65
N GLU A 30 2.57 4.21 -6.61
CA GLU A 30 3.41 3.56 -5.60
C GLU A 30 2.67 3.57 -4.26
N ILE A 31 2.46 2.41 -3.64
CA ILE A 31 1.79 2.30 -2.33
C ILE A 31 2.68 2.95 -1.27
N ILE A 32 2.13 3.90 -0.53
CA ILE A 32 2.78 4.62 0.59
C ILE A 32 2.14 4.34 1.95
N GLN A 33 0.98 3.69 1.97
CA GLN A 33 0.33 3.21 3.20
C GLN A 33 -0.55 2.00 2.92
N ILE A 34 -0.60 1.07 3.87
CA ILE A 34 -1.56 -0.04 3.89
C ILE A 34 -2.33 0.01 5.22
N GLY A 35 -3.63 0.22 5.13
CA GLY A 35 -4.57 0.16 6.25
C GLY A 35 -5.49 -1.06 6.12
N ALA A 36 -5.72 -1.79 7.21
CA ALA A 36 -6.67 -2.90 7.20
C ALA A 36 -7.30 -3.19 8.56
N LEU A 37 -8.48 -3.79 8.52
CA LEU A 37 -9.19 -4.39 9.64
C LEU A 37 -9.44 -5.86 9.37
N LYS A 38 -9.20 -6.68 10.40
CA LYS A 38 -9.54 -8.10 10.39
C LYS A 38 -10.79 -8.30 11.23
N LEU A 39 -11.83 -8.87 10.62
CA LEU A 39 -13.12 -9.13 11.25
C LEU A 39 -13.41 -10.64 11.33
N ASP A 40 -14.12 -11.04 12.38
CA ASP A 40 -14.68 -12.40 12.50
C ASP A 40 -15.92 -12.59 11.62
N SER A 41 -16.54 -13.76 11.68
CA SER A 41 -17.76 -14.09 10.92
C SER A 41 -18.97 -13.24 11.30
N ASP A 42 -18.97 -12.64 12.50
CA ASP A 42 -20.03 -11.79 13.03
C ASP A 42 -19.71 -10.29 12.83
N PHE A 43 -18.68 -9.98 12.02
CA PHE A 43 -18.17 -8.64 11.74
C PHE A 43 -17.60 -7.90 12.95
N ASN A 44 -17.24 -8.59 14.03
CA ASN A 44 -16.51 -7.98 15.12
C ASN A 44 -15.04 -7.80 14.74
N ARG A 45 -14.47 -6.64 15.09
CA ARG A 45 -13.05 -6.36 14.87
C ARG A 45 -12.18 -7.21 15.78
N ILE A 46 -11.33 -8.04 15.18
CA ILE A 46 -10.32 -8.85 15.88
C ILE A 46 -8.98 -8.10 15.95
N ALA A 47 -8.60 -7.44 14.84
CA ALA A 47 -7.30 -6.77 14.75
C ALA A 47 -7.33 -5.62 13.74
N SER A 48 -6.29 -4.79 13.78
CA SER A 48 -6.04 -3.73 12.79
C SER A 48 -4.59 -3.71 12.36
N PHE A 49 -4.38 -3.29 11.13
CA PHE A 49 -3.10 -3.07 10.50
C PHE A 49 -3.07 -1.63 9.98
N ASN A 50 -2.02 -0.89 10.27
CA ASN A 50 -1.80 0.43 9.69
C ASN A 50 -0.30 0.65 9.62
N ARG A 51 0.25 0.64 8.40
CA ARG A 51 1.68 0.80 8.17
C ARG A 51 1.94 1.72 6.99
N PHE A 52 2.87 2.64 7.18
CA PHE A 52 3.46 3.39 6.11
C PHE A 52 4.48 2.53 5.35
N VAL A 53 4.74 2.93 4.11
CA VAL A 53 5.63 2.24 3.19
C VAL A 53 6.62 3.24 2.61
N LYS A 54 7.91 2.91 2.68
CA LYS A 54 8.98 3.71 2.12
C LYS A 54 8.95 3.68 0.58
N PRO A 55 8.84 4.86 -0.08
CA PRO A 55 8.95 4.97 -1.53
C PRO A 55 10.32 4.53 -2.05
N THR A 56 10.31 3.90 -3.21
CA THR A 56 11.47 3.39 -3.95
C THR A 56 11.45 3.79 -5.43
N PHE A 57 10.29 4.11 -5.99
CA PHE A 57 10.15 4.57 -7.38
C PHE A 57 10.22 6.09 -7.50
N TYR A 58 9.62 6.80 -6.55
CA TYR A 58 9.59 8.27 -6.50
C TYR A 58 10.46 8.81 -5.35
N GLU A 59 11.18 9.91 -5.57
CA GLU A 59 12.03 10.52 -4.52
C GLU A 59 11.21 11.17 -3.41
N LYS A 60 9.99 11.62 -3.72
CA LYS A 60 9.14 12.36 -2.80
C LYS A 60 7.67 12.04 -3.01
N VAL A 61 6.88 12.24 -1.97
CA VAL A 61 5.43 12.29 -2.07
C VAL A 61 5.02 13.58 -2.78
N SER A 62 4.13 13.48 -3.77
CA SER A 62 3.56 14.65 -4.45
C SER A 62 2.86 15.55 -3.44
N SER A 63 3.03 16.88 -3.55
CA SER A 63 2.34 17.84 -2.68
C SER A 63 0.82 17.68 -2.69
N PHE A 64 0.24 17.30 -3.84
CA PHE A 64 -1.19 16.99 -3.95
C PHE A 64 -1.59 15.76 -3.13
N ILE A 65 -0.77 14.71 -3.14
CA ILE A 65 -1.02 13.50 -2.33
C ILE A 65 -0.83 13.80 -0.85
N THR A 66 0.17 14.61 -0.49
CA THR A 66 0.35 15.09 0.88
C THR A 66 -0.84 15.92 1.36
N GLU A 67 -1.41 16.79 0.52
CA GLU A 67 -2.60 17.56 0.88
C GLU A 67 -3.83 16.66 1.13
N LEU A 68 -3.99 15.60 0.32
CA LEU A 68 -5.10 14.65 0.47
C LEU A 68 -4.97 13.73 1.69
N THR A 69 -3.75 13.23 1.95
CA THR A 69 -3.50 12.14 2.91
C THR A 69 -2.82 12.60 4.20
N ASN A 70 -2.26 13.81 4.21
CA ASN A 70 -1.32 14.32 5.21
C ASN A 70 -0.03 13.50 5.37
N ILE A 71 0.29 12.63 4.41
CA ILE A 71 1.51 11.83 4.41
C ILE A 71 2.64 12.64 3.76
N THR A 72 3.76 12.79 4.47
CA THR A 72 4.94 13.52 3.98
C THR A 72 6.09 12.58 3.65
N THR A 73 7.00 13.00 2.77
CA THR A 73 8.18 12.22 2.41
C THR A 73 9.03 11.89 3.64
N GLU A 74 9.18 12.83 4.56
CA GLU A 74 9.99 12.70 5.77
C GLU A 74 9.44 11.62 6.72
N GLN A 75 8.13 11.40 6.71
CA GLN A 75 7.52 10.30 7.48
C GLN A 75 7.88 8.93 6.88
N LEU A 76 8.04 8.84 5.56
CA LEU A 76 8.20 7.57 4.87
C LEU A 76 9.66 7.11 4.72
N ILE A 77 10.65 8.02 4.79
CA ILE A 77 12.05 7.68 4.53
C ILE A 77 12.65 6.68 5.52
N GLU A 78 12.15 6.64 6.75
CA GLU A 78 12.59 5.73 7.82
C GLU A 78 11.73 4.46 7.91
N GLU A 79 10.68 4.35 7.09
CA GLU A 79 9.77 3.21 7.10
C GLU A 79 10.34 2.01 6.33
N GLN A 80 9.69 0.87 6.51
CA GLN A 80 10.00 -0.35 5.78
C GLN A 80 9.58 -0.26 4.31
N THR A 81 10.30 -0.96 3.45
CA THR A 81 9.96 -1.05 2.02
C THR A 81 8.70 -1.88 1.82
N PHE A 82 8.04 -1.72 0.66
CA PHE A 82 6.82 -2.46 0.38
C PHE A 82 6.94 -3.98 0.55
N PRO A 83 7.99 -4.68 0.07
CA PRO A 83 8.13 -6.13 0.30
C PRO A 83 8.07 -6.53 1.78
N GLU A 84 8.68 -5.74 2.65
CA GLU A 84 8.74 -5.98 4.09
C GLU A 84 7.38 -5.71 4.74
N VAL A 85 6.74 -4.58 4.42
CA VAL A 85 5.41 -4.24 4.93
C VAL A 85 4.35 -5.21 4.44
N TYR A 86 4.43 -5.63 3.18
CA TYR A 86 3.53 -6.63 2.61
C TYR A 86 3.67 -7.98 3.31
N LYS A 87 4.90 -8.40 3.64
CA LYS A 87 5.10 -9.61 4.46
C LYS A 87 4.40 -9.48 5.82
N CYS A 88 4.56 -8.34 6.51
CA CYS A 88 3.84 -8.08 7.75
C CYS A 88 2.31 -8.09 7.56
N PHE A 89 1.82 -7.63 6.40
CA PHE A 89 0.40 -7.68 6.06
C PHE A 89 -0.11 -9.11 5.84
N ILE A 90 0.68 -9.97 5.17
CA ILE A 90 0.39 -11.41 5.08
C ILE A 90 0.34 -12.06 6.46
N ASP A 91 1.35 -11.80 7.30
CA ASP A 91 1.42 -12.32 8.67
C ASP A 91 0.21 -11.86 9.53
N PHE A 92 -0.24 -10.61 9.33
CA PHE A 92 -1.45 -10.07 9.96
C PHE A 92 -2.71 -10.83 9.56
N MET A 93 -2.84 -11.20 8.29
CA MET A 93 -3.96 -12.02 7.81
C MET A 93 -3.89 -13.43 8.40
N GLY A 94 -2.68 -14.01 8.50
CA GLY A 94 -2.43 -15.34 9.06
C GLY A 94 -2.96 -16.49 8.19
N ASP A 95 -2.76 -17.72 8.66
CA ASP A 95 -3.07 -18.95 7.92
C ASP A 95 -4.56 -19.34 7.99
N CYS A 96 -5.43 -18.47 7.47
CA CYS A 96 -6.87 -18.72 7.46
C CYS A 96 -7.53 -18.24 6.17
N ASP A 97 -8.52 -19.00 5.69
CA ASP A 97 -9.38 -18.59 4.59
C ASP A 97 -10.04 -17.25 4.91
N SER A 98 -9.64 -16.23 4.13
CA SER A 98 -10.01 -14.84 4.33
C SER A 98 -10.65 -14.28 3.06
N VAL A 99 -11.72 -13.50 3.24
CA VAL A 99 -12.38 -12.76 2.17
C VAL A 99 -11.87 -11.32 2.19
N PHE A 100 -11.42 -10.84 1.04
CA PHE A 100 -10.97 -9.45 0.88
C PHE A 100 -12.14 -8.54 0.56
N CYS A 101 -12.26 -7.47 1.34
CA CYS A 101 -13.25 -6.42 1.16
C CYS A 101 -12.50 -5.13 0.79
N VAL A 102 -12.66 -4.70 -0.45
CA VAL A 102 -11.98 -3.52 -1.01
C VAL A 102 -12.96 -2.38 -1.22
N TRP A 103 -12.51 -1.15 -1.03
CA TRP A 103 -13.31 0.06 -1.28
C TRP A 103 -13.50 0.32 -2.78
N GLY A 104 -12.53 -0.07 -3.61
CA GLY A 104 -12.65 -0.02 -5.06
C GLY A 104 -11.85 -1.11 -5.78
N MET A 105 -12.13 -1.27 -7.07
CA MET A 105 -11.35 -2.17 -7.92
C MET A 105 -9.90 -1.70 -8.13
N SER A 106 -9.61 -0.43 -7.82
CA SER A 106 -8.25 0.15 -7.86
C SER A 106 -7.33 -0.52 -6.85
N ASP A 107 -7.79 -0.74 -5.61
CA ASP A 107 -6.95 -1.23 -4.51
C ASP A 107 -6.36 -2.59 -4.84
N ILE A 108 -7.22 -3.52 -5.25
CA ILE A 108 -6.77 -4.87 -5.58
C ILE A 108 -5.88 -4.87 -6.83
N ARG A 109 -6.17 -4.02 -7.83
CA ARG A 109 -5.38 -3.94 -9.07
C ARG A 109 -3.97 -3.43 -8.81
N GLU A 110 -3.81 -2.37 -8.03
CA GLU A 110 -2.48 -1.81 -7.73
C GLU A 110 -1.68 -2.73 -6.80
N LEU A 111 -2.33 -3.38 -5.82
CA LEU A 111 -1.69 -4.40 -4.99
C LEU A 111 -1.12 -5.55 -5.84
N PHE A 112 -1.92 -6.08 -6.77
CA PHE A 112 -1.47 -7.13 -7.70
C PHE A 112 -0.31 -6.66 -8.59
N LYS A 113 -0.32 -5.41 -9.08
CA LYS A 113 0.77 -4.88 -9.90
C LYS A 113 2.06 -4.79 -9.11
N MET A 114 2.04 -4.20 -7.91
CA MET A 114 3.25 -4.05 -7.08
C MET A 114 3.83 -5.39 -6.65
N TRP A 115 2.99 -6.37 -6.31
CA TRP A 115 3.44 -7.73 -6.03
C TRP A 115 4.27 -8.32 -7.18
N ASN A 116 3.78 -8.23 -8.43
CA ASN A 116 4.48 -8.78 -9.61
C ASN A 116 5.79 -8.03 -9.99
N ILE A 117 6.11 -6.91 -9.34
CA ILE A 117 7.37 -6.18 -9.59
C ILE A 117 8.51 -6.71 -8.71
N ILE A 118 8.17 -7.29 -7.56
CA ILE A 118 9.14 -7.67 -6.52
C ILE A 118 9.63 -9.12 -6.69
N ILE A 119 8.91 -9.92 -7.46
CA ILE A 119 9.23 -11.32 -7.81
C ILE A 119 9.67 -11.40 -9.26
#